data_AF-A0A935FCG3-F1
#
_entry.id   AF-A0A935FCG3-F1
#
_cell.length_a   1.000
_cell.length_b   1.000
_cell.length_c   1.000
_cell.angle_alpha   90.00
_cell.angle_beta   90.00
_cell.angle_gamma   90.00
#
_symmetry.space_group_name_H-M   'P 1'
#
loop_
_entity.id
_entity.type
_entity.pdbx_description
1 polymer ?
#
loop_
_entity_poly.entity_id
_entity_poly.type
_entity_poly.pdbx_seq_one_letter_code
_entity_poly.pdbx_strand_id
1 'polypeptide(L)'
;MRWETVKSTAEQEIYELYKDDQKRLTLIYNPFSNSARVECNKEKRVFLVRKEGFRRNKTVIRSEYGIKIGELGQENKQHFIDVNDERFFYSTRNNPLAELILFKEDQEHPVVACGLTARSGMADVYFKKDKTLGDMPHPGLLMALCWYMFLPVAKENAAALAL
;
A
#
# COMPACT_ATOMS: atom_id res chain seq x y z
N MET A 1 7.90 -12.42 -1.68
CA MET A 1 7.72 -11.45 -0.57
C MET A 1 6.34 -11.71 0.00
N ARG A 2 6.18 -11.77 1.32
CA ARG A 2 4.93 -12.13 2.00
C ARG A 2 4.67 -11.13 3.12
N TRP A 3 3.45 -10.61 3.23
CA TRP A 3 3.05 -9.75 4.34
C TRP A 3 2.33 -10.56 5.41
N GLU A 4 2.60 -10.25 6.67
CA GLU A 4 1.93 -10.82 7.83
C GLU A 4 1.30 -9.72 8.67
N THR A 5 0.11 -9.98 9.21
CA THR A 5 -0.50 -9.13 10.24
C THR A 5 -0.05 -9.64 11.61
N VAL A 6 0.75 -8.84 12.32
CA VAL A 6 1.27 -9.19 13.64
C VAL A 6 0.31 -8.74 14.75
N LYS A 7 -0.29 -7.56 14.58
CA LYS A 7 -1.27 -7.00 15.53
C LYS A 7 -2.27 -6.15 14.77
N SER A 8 -3.56 -6.27 15.09
CA SER A 8 -4.60 -5.42 14.51
C SER A 8 -5.60 -5.06 15.60
N THR A 9 -5.51 -3.83 16.11
CA THR A 9 -6.38 -3.28 17.16
C THR A 9 -6.85 -1.90 16.75
N ALA A 10 -7.91 -1.37 17.38
CA ALA A 10 -8.42 -0.04 17.10
C ALA A 10 -7.37 1.08 17.30
N GLU A 11 -6.40 0.86 18.19
CA GLU A 11 -5.35 1.84 18.51
C GLU A 11 -4.12 1.69 17.61
N GLN A 12 -3.89 0.50 17.08
CA GLN A 12 -2.64 0.15 16.42
C GLN A 12 -2.78 -1.09 15.53
N GLU A 13 -2.26 -0.98 14.32
CA GLU A 13 -2.09 -2.08 13.37
C GLU A 13 -0.60 -2.25 13.03
N ILE A 14 -0.11 -3.49 13.02
CA ILE A 14 1.29 -3.84 12.77
C ILE A 14 1.33 -4.91 11.68
N TYR A 15 2.07 -4.61 10.63
CA TYR A 15 2.30 -5.48 9.48
C TYR A 15 3.79 -5.70 9.29
N GLU A 16 4.18 -6.91 8.89
CA GLU A 16 5.57 -7.25 8.59
C GLU A 16 5.71 -7.86 7.20
N LEU A 17 6.72 -7.43 6.46
CA LEU A 17 7.07 -7.95 5.14
C LEU A 17 8.27 -8.89 5.26
N TYR A 18 8.10 -10.13 4.83
CA TYR A 18 9.13 -11.16 4.80
C TYR A 18 9.57 -11.47 3.36
N LYS A 19 10.86 -11.76 3.20
CA LYS A 19 11.44 -12.36 1.99
C LYS A 19 12.38 -13.48 2.42
N ASP A 20 12.11 -14.70 1.98
CA ASP A 20 12.89 -15.89 2.30
C ASP A 20 13.03 -16.06 3.82
N ASP A 21 11.90 -15.93 4.53
CA ASP A 21 11.76 -15.95 5.99
C ASP A 21 12.58 -14.89 6.77
N GLN A 22 13.23 -13.98 6.06
CA GLN A 22 13.86 -12.81 6.65
C GLN A 22 12.91 -11.62 6.63
N LYS A 23 12.69 -11.01 7.79
CA LYS A 23 11.96 -9.76 7.90
C LYS A 23 12.69 -8.63 7.18
N ARG A 24 11.99 -7.96 6.26
CA ARG A 24 12.49 -6.84 5.48
C ARG A 24 11.95 -5.51 5.96
N LEU A 25 10.68 -5.46 6.37
CA LEU A 25 10.02 -4.22 6.74
C LEU A 25 8.94 -4.47 7.80
N THR A 26 8.77 -3.51 8.69
CA THR A 26 7.64 -3.42 9.62
C THR A 26 6.88 -2.11 9.35
N LEU A 27 5.57 -2.20 9.16
CA LEU A 27 4.66 -1.06 9.04
C LEU A 27 3.77 -1.03 10.30
N ILE A 28 3.81 0.07 11.03
CA ILE A 28 2.97 0.31 12.21
C ILE A 28 2.05 1.49 11.89
N TYR A 29 0.75 1.24 11.82
CA TYR A 29 -0.26 2.27 11.61
C TYR A 29 -1.00 2.55 12.92
N ASN A 30 -1.16 3.83 13.25
CA ASN A 30 -1.96 4.27 14.38
C ASN A 30 -3.17 5.06 13.84
N PRO A 31 -4.38 4.45 13.85
CA PRO A 31 -5.58 5.07 13.29
C PRO A 31 -5.98 6.37 13.99
N PHE A 32 -5.77 6.48 15.31
CA PHE A 32 -6.14 7.66 16.09
C PHE A 32 -5.35 8.91 15.69
N SER A 33 -4.03 8.76 15.54
CA SER A 33 -3.14 9.84 15.11
C SER A 33 -3.01 9.98 13.59
N ASN A 34 -3.60 9.06 12.83
CA ASN A 34 -3.36 8.85 11.39
C ASN A 34 -1.85 8.90 11.04
N SER A 35 -1.04 8.20 11.83
CA SER A 35 0.40 8.10 11.59
C SER A 35 0.79 6.69 11.17
N ALA A 36 1.68 6.61 10.19
CA ALA A 36 2.26 5.36 9.71
C ALA A 36 3.77 5.39 9.94
N ARG A 37 4.29 4.45 10.70
CA ARG A 37 5.71 4.26 10.93
C ARG A 37 6.20 3.08 10.10
N VAL A 38 7.22 3.30 9.29
CA VAL A 38 7.86 2.27 8.47
C VAL A 38 9.26 2.06 8.98
N GLU A 39 9.57 0.82 9.36
CA GLU A 39 10.91 0.38 9.74
C GLU A 39 11.44 -0.57 8.67
N CYS A 40 12.58 -0.27 8.08
CA CYS A 40 13.25 -1.10 7.07
C CYS A 40 14.73 -1.16 7.40
N ASN A 41 15.25 -2.36 7.72
CA ASN A 41 16.62 -2.55 8.21
C ASN A 41 16.94 -1.64 9.43
N LYS A 42 17.83 -0.66 9.26
CA LYS A 42 18.21 0.32 10.30
C LYS A 42 17.46 1.66 10.18
N GLU A 43 16.67 1.84 9.13
CA GLU A 43 15.93 3.06 8.88
C GLU A 43 14.54 3.00 9.48
N LYS A 44 14.12 4.10 10.10
CA LYS A 44 12.81 4.26 10.70
C LYS A 44 12.27 5.61 10.26
N ARG A 45 11.13 5.61 9.57
CA ARG A 45 10.46 6.84 9.13
C ARG A 45 9.03 6.88 9.65
N VAL A 46 8.57 8.08 9.96
CA VAL A 46 7.19 8.33 10.38
C VAL A 46 6.53 9.21 9.34
N PHE A 47 5.31 8.83 8.97
CA PHE A 47 4.50 9.53 8.00
C PHE A 47 3.18 9.93 8.64
N LEU A 48 2.73 11.14 8.35
CA LEU A 48 1.41 11.62 8.74
C LEU A 48 0.48 11.51 7.53
N VAL A 49 -0.62 10.80 7.71
CA VAL A 49 -1.66 10.61 6.69
C VAL A 49 -2.80 11.57 7.00
N ARG A 50 -3.12 12.49 6.09
CA ARG A 50 -4.19 13.48 6.30
C ARG A 50 -5.15 13.52 5.11
N LYS A 51 -6.40 13.86 5.36
CA LYS A 51 -7.37 14.16 4.30
C LYS A 51 -7.38 15.66 4.02
N GLU A 52 -7.14 16.04 2.77
CA GLU A 52 -7.01 17.45 2.32
C GLU A 52 -7.75 17.71 1.02
N GLY A 53 -7.74 18.98 0.58
CA GLY A 53 -8.40 19.42 -0.65
C GLY A 53 -9.88 19.80 -0.45
N PHE A 54 -10.50 20.26 -1.54
CA PHE A 54 -11.92 20.60 -1.55
C PHE A 54 -12.76 19.35 -1.30
N ARG A 55 -13.63 19.40 -0.28
CA ARG A 55 -14.36 18.23 0.26
C ARG A 55 -13.48 17.07 0.77
N ARG A 56 -12.21 17.32 1.11
CA ARG A 56 -11.31 16.29 1.70
C ARG A 56 -11.12 15.05 0.81
N ASN A 57 -11.18 15.23 -0.50
CA ASN A 57 -11.10 14.15 -1.49
C ASN A 57 -9.68 13.63 -1.73
N LYS A 58 -8.65 14.29 -1.18
CA LYS A 58 -7.25 13.89 -1.32
C LYS A 58 -6.72 13.31 -0.02
N THR A 59 -5.89 12.29 -0.11
CA THR A 59 -5.13 11.76 1.03
C THR A 59 -3.69 12.20 0.87
N VAL A 60 -3.19 13.05 1.75
CA VAL A 60 -1.83 13.60 1.68
C VAL A 60 -0.96 12.91 2.72
N ILE A 61 0.21 12.46 2.28
CA ILE A 61 1.23 11.85 3.12
C ILE A 61 2.33 12.87 3.33
N ARG A 62 2.65 13.14 4.60
CA ARG A 62 3.74 14.04 5.00
C ARG A 62 4.80 13.29 5.78
N SER A 63 6.04 13.77 5.68
CA SER A 63 7.11 13.40 6.61
C SER A 63 6.83 13.91 8.03
N GLU A 64 7.68 13.50 8.97
CA GLU A 64 7.72 13.99 10.34
C GLU A 64 7.92 15.52 10.44
N TYR A 65 8.49 16.14 9.42
CA TYR A 65 8.72 17.59 9.33
C TYR A 65 7.57 18.34 8.65
N GLY A 66 6.48 17.65 8.28
CA GLY A 66 5.33 18.25 7.61
C GLY A 66 5.51 18.48 6.11
N ILE A 67 6.63 18.06 5.52
CA ILE A 67 6.87 18.12 4.07
C ILE A 67 5.99 17.08 3.38
N LYS A 68 5.23 17.48 2.35
CA LYS A 68 4.44 16.56 1.52
C LYS A 68 5.38 15.65 0.74
N ILE A 69 5.25 14.34 0.92
CA ILE A 69 6.02 13.32 0.22
C ILE A 69 5.15 12.47 -0.70
N GLY A 70 3.83 12.54 -0.54
CA GLY A 70 2.91 11.89 -1.45
C GLY A 70 1.47 12.35 -1.30
N GLU A 71 0.68 12.03 -2.31
CA GLU A 71 -0.72 12.44 -2.42
C GLU A 71 -1.50 11.37 -3.18
N LEU A 72 -2.60 10.91 -2.63
CA LEU A 72 -3.56 10.05 -3.32
C LEU A 72 -4.81 10.86 -3.62
N GLY A 73 -5.35 10.68 -4.81
CA GLY A 73 -6.56 11.38 -5.22
C GLY A 73 -7.24 10.72 -6.41
N GLN A 74 -8.19 11.46 -6.97
CA GLN A 74 -8.87 11.09 -8.19
C GLN A 74 -8.89 12.30 -9.12
N GLU A 75 -8.56 12.06 -10.39
CA GLU A 75 -8.58 13.05 -11.46
C GLU A 75 -9.11 12.37 -12.73
N ASN A 76 -10.02 13.02 -13.46
CA ASN A 76 -10.60 12.47 -14.70
C ASN A 76 -11.12 11.03 -14.60
N LYS A 77 -11.76 10.68 -13.47
CA LYS A 77 -12.25 9.33 -13.12
C LYS A 77 -11.15 8.27 -12.89
N GLN A 78 -9.88 8.64 -12.97
CA GLN A 78 -8.75 7.77 -12.63
C GLN A 78 -8.22 8.09 -11.24
N HIS A 79 -7.84 7.07 -10.49
CA HIS A 79 -7.17 7.27 -9.21
C HIS A 79 -5.66 7.39 -9.42
N PHE A 80 -5.03 8.28 -8.66
CA PHE A 80 -3.59 8.53 -8.75
C PHE A 80 -2.94 8.50 -7.38
N ILE A 81 -1.64 8.24 -7.38
CA ILE A 81 -0.72 8.38 -6.28
C ILE A 81 0.52 9.14 -6.77
N ASP A 82 0.75 10.30 -6.19
CA ASP A 82 1.99 11.05 -6.34
C ASP A 82 2.92 10.64 -5.19
N VAL A 83 4.18 10.33 -5.49
CA VAL A 83 5.23 10.04 -4.50
C VAL A 83 6.49 10.78 -4.95
N ASN A 84 6.98 11.72 -4.13
CA ASN A 84 8.19 12.51 -4.41
C ASN A 84 8.23 13.04 -5.86
N ASP A 85 7.15 13.76 -6.24
CA ASP A 85 6.95 14.39 -7.55
C ASP A 85 6.78 13.45 -8.75
N GLU A 86 6.69 12.14 -8.49
CA GLU A 86 6.41 11.13 -9.50
C GLU A 86 4.96 10.63 -9.37
N ARG A 87 4.20 10.68 -10.48
CA ARG A 87 2.80 10.25 -10.53
C ARG A 87 2.65 8.83 -11.03
N PHE A 88 1.82 8.07 -10.35
CA PHE A 88 1.34 6.76 -10.77
C PHE A 88 -0.19 6.74 -10.74
N PHE A 89 -0.80 5.97 -11.62
CA PHE A 89 -2.22 5.68 -11.58
C PHE A 89 -2.45 4.32 -10.93
N TYR A 90 -3.62 4.13 -10.33
CA TYR A 90 -4.00 2.84 -9.81
C TYR A 90 -5.44 2.46 -10.12
N SER A 91 -5.67 1.16 -10.23
CA SER A 91 -7.01 0.57 -10.36
C SER A 91 -7.15 -0.63 -9.44
N THR A 92 -8.37 -0.82 -8.93
CA THR A 92 -8.75 -2.01 -8.18
C THR A 92 -9.59 -2.90 -9.07
N ARG A 93 -9.17 -4.15 -9.28
CA ARG A 93 -9.94 -5.21 -9.92
C ARG A 93 -10.49 -6.12 -8.82
N ASN A 94 -11.75 -6.53 -8.92
CA ASN A 94 -12.39 -7.35 -7.88
C ASN A 94 -13.06 -8.61 -8.46
N ASN A 95 -12.54 -9.12 -9.57
CA ASN A 95 -13.10 -10.30 -10.24
C ASN A 95 -11.99 -11.08 -10.95
N PRO A 96 -11.66 -12.34 -10.55
CA PRO A 96 -12.31 -13.16 -9.53
C PRO A 96 -11.81 -12.92 -8.09
N LEU A 97 -10.65 -12.28 -7.92
CA LEU A 97 -10.05 -11.97 -6.62
C LEU A 97 -9.57 -10.51 -6.63
N ALA A 98 -9.55 -9.89 -5.45
CA ALA A 98 -9.20 -8.50 -5.34
C ALA A 98 -7.74 -8.24 -5.69
N GLU A 99 -7.49 -7.26 -6.54
CA GLU A 99 -6.16 -6.88 -7.01
C GLU A 99 -6.09 -5.34 -7.14
N LEU A 100 -5.05 -4.75 -6.57
CA LEU A 100 -4.64 -3.36 -6.76
C LEU A 100 -3.47 -3.33 -7.73
N ILE A 101 -3.63 -2.57 -8.82
CA ILE A 101 -2.62 -2.43 -9.87
C ILE A 101 -2.17 -0.98 -9.90
N LEU A 102 -0.86 -0.74 -9.84
CA LEU A 102 -0.24 0.56 -10.09
C LEU A 102 0.47 0.54 -11.44
N PHE A 103 0.27 1.61 -12.21
CA PHE A 103 0.82 1.77 -13.56
C PHE A 103 1.13 3.23 -13.87
N LYS A 104 1.95 3.48 -14.89
CA LYS A 104 2.25 4.83 -15.37
C LYS A 104 1.52 5.15 -16.67
N GLU A 105 1.68 4.29 -17.66
CA GLU A 105 1.15 4.49 -19.01
C GLU A 105 -0.17 3.73 -19.17
N ASP A 106 -0.16 2.43 -18.90
CA ASP A 106 -1.30 1.57 -19.10
C ASP A 106 -1.37 0.41 -18.08
N GLN A 107 -2.53 -0.21 -17.97
CA GLN A 107 -2.76 -1.31 -17.03
C GLN A 107 -2.18 -2.67 -17.48
N GLU A 108 -1.78 -2.82 -18.73
CA GLU A 108 -1.17 -4.05 -19.27
C GLU A 108 0.30 -4.16 -18.84
N HIS A 109 0.96 -3.03 -18.56
CA HIS A 109 2.34 -2.93 -18.08
C HIS A 109 2.42 -2.33 -16.66
N PRO A 110 1.92 -3.04 -15.63
CA PRO A 110 1.90 -2.51 -14.27
C PRO A 110 3.29 -2.49 -13.64
N VAL A 111 3.58 -1.40 -12.91
CA VAL A 111 4.79 -1.25 -12.11
C VAL A 111 4.71 -2.15 -10.86
N VAL A 112 3.54 -2.20 -10.25
CA VAL A 112 3.24 -3.05 -9.08
C VAL A 112 1.83 -3.61 -9.21
N ALA A 113 1.66 -4.89 -8.90
CA ALA A 113 0.36 -5.50 -8.66
C ALA A 113 0.37 -6.19 -7.29
N CYS A 114 -0.63 -5.89 -6.48
CA CYS A 114 -0.88 -6.48 -5.17
C CYS A 114 -2.26 -7.12 -5.20
N GLY A 115 -2.39 -8.41 -4.96
CA GLY A 115 -3.69 -9.07 -5.05
C GLY A 115 -3.84 -10.27 -4.15
N LEU A 116 -5.07 -10.75 -4.02
CA LEU A 116 -5.37 -12.01 -3.36
C LEU A 116 -5.13 -13.18 -4.33
N THR A 117 -4.53 -14.24 -3.83
CA THR A 117 -4.44 -15.54 -4.49
C THR A 117 -5.06 -16.58 -3.57
N ALA A 118 -5.86 -17.48 -4.13
CA ALA A 118 -6.35 -18.65 -3.40
C ALA A 118 -5.32 -19.77 -3.56
N ARG A 119 -4.51 -20.03 -2.53
CA ARG A 119 -3.70 -21.26 -2.45
C ARG A 119 -4.32 -22.16 -1.39
N SER A 120 -4.73 -23.36 -1.81
CA SER A 120 -5.25 -24.40 -0.91
C SER A 120 -6.41 -23.97 0.00
N GLY A 121 -7.36 -23.19 -0.54
CA GLY A 121 -8.55 -22.75 0.21
C GLY A 121 -8.31 -21.58 1.20
N MET A 122 -7.09 -21.04 1.27
CA MET A 122 -6.80 -19.83 2.03
C MET A 122 -6.48 -18.66 1.08
N ALA A 123 -7.04 -17.49 1.39
CA ALA A 123 -6.69 -16.24 0.72
C ALA A 123 -5.31 -15.77 1.21
N ASP A 124 -4.32 -15.78 0.30
CA ASP A 124 -2.98 -15.24 0.53
C ASP A 124 -2.80 -13.96 -0.30
N VAL A 125 -1.92 -13.05 0.14
CA VAL A 125 -1.62 -11.84 -0.63
C VAL A 125 -0.36 -12.05 -1.45
N TYR A 126 -0.46 -11.91 -2.77
CA TYR A 126 0.70 -11.87 -3.66
C TYR A 126 1.08 -10.43 -4.00
N PHE A 127 2.38 -10.23 -4.21
CA PHE A 127 2.94 -9.01 -4.77
C PHE A 127 3.77 -9.35 -6.00
N LYS A 128 3.39 -8.79 -7.14
CA LYS A 128 4.19 -8.77 -8.36
C LYS A 128 4.74 -7.36 -8.53
N LYS A 129 6.04 -7.27 -8.77
CA LYS A 129 6.70 -6.00 -9.13
C LYS A 129 7.34 -6.14 -10.50
N ASP A 130 7.35 -5.05 -11.26
CA ASP A 130 8.18 -4.96 -12.44
C ASP A 130 9.66 -4.74 -12.07
N LYS A 131 10.57 -5.03 -13.01
CA LYS A 131 12.01 -4.81 -12.85
C LYS A 131 12.34 -3.34 -12.58
N THR A 132 11.63 -2.43 -13.26
CA THR A 132 11.83 -0.99 -13.17
C THR A 132 11.54 -0.42 -11.78
N LEU A 133 10.76 -1.10 -10.94
CA LEU A 133 10.52 -0.66 -9.56
C LEU A 133 11.82 -0.55 -8.77
N GLY A 134 12.79 -1.45 -8.99
CA GLY A 134 14.06 -1.44 -8.28
C GLY A 134 14.91 -0.20 -8.57
N ASP A 135 14.71 0.40 -9.74
CA ASP A 135 15.45 1.56 -10.24
C ASP A 135 14.77 2.89 -9.84
N MET A 136 13.57 2.83 -9.25
CA MET A 136 12.87 4.02 -8.79
C MET A 136 13.52 4.59 -7.52
N PRO A 137 13.36 5.89 -7.23
CA PRO A 137 14.02 6.50 -6.08
C PRO A 137 13.49 5.99 -4.73
N HIS A 138 12.25 5.44 -4.68
CA HIS A 138 11.57 5.08 -3.43
C HIS A 138 10.73 3.78 -3.48
N PRO A 139 11.29 2.63 -3.90
CA PRO A 139 10.54 1.38 -4.08
C PRO A 139 9.88 0.88 -2.80
N GLY A 140 10.57 1.01 -1.65
CA GLY A 140 10.05 0.55 -0.36
C GLY A 140 8.81 1.34 0.10
N LEU A 141 8.82 2.66 -0.10
CA LEU A 141 7.68 3.52 0.24
C LEU A 141 6.49 3.21 -0.67
N LEU A 142 6.71 3.09 -1.98
CA LEU A 142 5.65 2.77 -2.92
C LEU A 142 5.02 1.41 -2.59
N MET A 143 5.81 0.38 -2.30
CA MET A 143 5.29 -0.93 -1.87
C MET A 143 4.51 -0.87 -0.56
N ALA A 144 4.97 -0.10 0.44
CA ALA A 144 4.26 0.07 1.71
C ALA A 144 2.91 0.77 1.51
N LEU A 145 2.86 1.78 0.63
CA LEU A 145 1.61 2.48 0.27
C LEU A 145 0.65 1.57 -0.50
N CYS A 146 1.17 0.75 -1.43
CA CYS A 146 0.36 -0.27 -2.11
C CYS A 146 -0.29 -1.23 -1.12
N TRP A 147 0.49 -1.74 -0.16
CA TRP A 147 -0.07 -2.61 0.89
C TRP A 147 -1.13 -1.90 1.73
N TYR A 148 -0.85 -0.69 2.19
CA TYR A 148 -1.81 0.10 2.97
C TYR A 148 -3.12 0.36 2.21
N MET A 149 -3.04 0.68 0.91
CA MET A 149 -4.21 0.86 0.05
C MET A 149 -4.99 -0.44 -0.18
N PHE A 150 -4.29 -1.58 -0.27
CA PHE A 150 -4.91 -2.89 -0.48
C PHE A 150 -5.55 -3.47 0.79
N LEU A 151 -5.10 -3.03 1.96
CA LEU A 151 -5.51 -3.60 3.25
C LEU A 151 -7.03 -3.65 3.48
N PRO A 152 -7.83 -2.58 3.21
CA PRO A 152 -9.28 -2.65 3.39
C PRO A 152 -9.93 -3.70 2.47
N VAL A 153 -9.47 -3.74 1.22
CA VAL A 153 -9.95 -4.67 0.20
C VAL A 153 -9.59 -6.11 0.56
N ALA A 154 -8.39 -6.36 1.07
CA ALA A 154 -7.96 -7.66 1.55
C ALA A 154 -8.81 -8.13 2.74
N LYS A 155 -9.12 -7.24 3.70
CA LYS A 155 -9.96 -7.57 4.86
C LYS A 155 -11.39 -7.93 4.45
N GLU A 156 -12.01 -7.16 3.55
CA GLU A 156 -13.38 -7.42 3.07
C GLU A 156 -13.48 -8.74 2.31
N ASN A 157 -12.53 -9.02 1.40
CA ASN A 157 -12.58 -10.21 0.56
C ASN A 157 -12.09 -11.48 1.29
N ALA A 158 -11.17 -11.38 2.24
CA ALA A 158 -10.79 -12.51 3.08
C ALA A 158 -11.95 -12.97 3.97
N ALA A 159 -12.77 -12.03 4.47
CA ALA A 159 -13.98 -12.37 5.22
C ALA A 159 -15.05 -13.03 4.33
N ALA A 160 -15.19 -12.59 3.08
CA ALA A 160 -16.14 -13.17 2.12
C ALA A 160 -15.76 -14.61 1.68
N LEU A 161 -14.47 -14.95 1.69
CA LEU A 161 -13.96 -16.28 1.32
C LEU A 161 -13.97 -17.30 2.49
N ALA A 162 -14.28 -16.85 3.72
CA ALA A 162 -14.36 -17.69 4.91
C ALA A 162 -15.79 -18.20 5.22
N LEU A 163 -16.76 -17.91 4.33
CA LEU A 163 -18.15 -18.37 4.35
C LEU A 163 -18.37 -19.47 3.31
#